data_AF-A0AA43HIB7-F1
#
_entry.id   AF-A0AA43HIB7-F1
#
_cell.length_a   1.000
_cell.length_b   1.000
_cell.length_c   1.000
_cell.angle_alpha   90.00
_cell.angle_beta   90.00
_cell.angle_gamma   90.00
#
_symmetry.space_group_name_H-M   'P 1'
#
loop_
_entity.id
_entity.type
_entity.pdbx_description
1 polymer ?
#
loop_
_entity_poly.entity_id
_entity_poly.type
_entity_poly.pdbx_seq_one_letter_code
_entity_poly.pdbx_strand_id
1 'polypeptide(L)'
;MSQQDFDNFKQQIKDWMDSHPEEYDCFEEEMNRKDNAGYQQILTKAFSLVPKYQKIIRKRVNQASTEDVSDIETLFSENNLAESLINEFENSSPESIVPAMLSWLYFGKSFERMVERGEEIRRNPETTFAEKIVISPVIKLVIARSISLGLRTKADWEEHRELMKLAESENVIIIQKLLLLYCTLSAA
;
A
#
# COMPACT_ATOMS: atom_id res chain seq x y z
N MET A 1 -11.67 -14.45 -16.64
CA MET A 1 -12.19 -15.00 -15.37
C MET A 1 -13.67 -14.66 -15.29
N SER A 2 -14.51 -15.58 -14.84
CA SER A 2 -15.89 -15.25 -14.53
C SER A 2 -15.97 -14.43 -13.23
N GLN A 3 -17.08 -13.73 -13.00
CA GLN A 3 -17.29 -13.00 -11.73
C GLN A 3 -17.21 -13.96 -10.54
N GLN A 4 -17.73 -15.17 -10.69
CA GLN A 4 -17.70 -16.21 -9.67
C GLN A 4 -16.25 -16.65 -9.34
N ASP A 5 -15.39 -16.80 -10.34
CA ASP A 5 -13.97 -17.17 -10.10
C ASP A 5 -13.25 -16.07 -9.33
N PHE A 6 -13.54 -14.81 -9.64
CA PHE A 6 -12.97 -13.65 -8.94
C PHE A 6 -13.43 -13.60 -7.47
N ASP A 7 -14.72 -13.78 -7.23
CA ASP A 7 -15.27 -13.75 -5.87
C ASP A 7 -14.73 -14.93 -5.03
N ASN A 8 -14.58 -16.11 -5.63
CA ASN A 8 -13.95 -17.27 -4.98
C ASN A 8 -12.49 -16.98 -4.63
N PHE A 9 -11.71 -16.42 -5.55
CA PHE A 9 -10.32 -16.06 -5.28
C PHE A 9 -10.19 -15.00 -4.18
N LYS A 10 -11.08 -14.00 -4.19
CA LYS A 10 -11.14 -12.98 -3.14
C LYS A 10 -11.44 -13.61 -1.77
N GLN A 11 -12.32 -14.61 -1.71
CA GLN A 11 -12.58 -15.35 -0.47
C GLN A 11 -11.36 -16.15 0.00
N GLN A 12 -10.61 -16.79 -0.92
CA GLN A 12 -9.37 -17.50 -0.56
C GLN A 12 -8.32 -16.56 0.05
N ILE A 13 -8.18 -15.35 -0.48
CA ILE A 13 -7.29 -14.32 0.11
C ILE A 13 -7.74 -14.01 1.54
N LYS A 14 -9.05 -13.90 1.78
CA LYS A 14 -9.58 -13.63 3.12
C LYS A 14 -9.31 -14.77 4.08
N ASP A 15 -9.55 -16.00 3.65
CA ASP A 15 -9.32 -17.20 4.45
C ASP A 15 -7.83 -17.36 4.80
N TRP A 16 -6.94 -17.02 3.85
CA TRP A 16 -5.50 -16.98 4.11
C TRP A 16 -5.16 -15.94 5.18
N MET A 17 -5.65 -14.70 5.04
CA MET A 17 -5.42 -13.61 6.01
C MET A 17 -5.86 -13.99 7.43
N ASP A 18 -7.00 -14.66 7.56
CA ASP A 18 -7.55 -15.03 8.86
C ASP A 18 -6.83 -16.25 9.49
N SER A 19 -6.21 -17.10 8.67
CA SER A 19 -5.45 -18.27 9.13
C SER A 19 -3.95 -18.00 9.35
N HIS A 20 -3.43 -16.89 8.82
CA HIS A 20 -2.02 -16.49 8.85
C HIS A 20 -1.84 -15.08 9.48
N PRO A 21 -2.36 -14.84 10.70
CA PRO A 21 -2.32 -13.51 11.31
C PRO A 21 -0.88 -13.05 11.59
N GLU A 22 0.02 -13.94 12.00
CA GLU A 22 1.41 -13.58 12.29
C GLU A 22 2.17 -13.17 11.02
N GLU A 23 2.00 -13.89 9.90
CA GLU A 23 2.62 -13.49 8.63
C GLU A 23 2.05 -12.18 8.11
N TYR A 24 0.74 -11.98 8.22
CA TYR A 24 0.11 -10.72 7.82
C TYR A 24 0.57 -9.55 8.69
N ASP A 25 0.62 -9.71 10.01
CA ASP A 25 1.05 -8.67 10.95
C ASP A 25 2.51 -8.29 10.70
N CYS A 26 3.39 -9.27 10.49
CA CYS A 26 4.79 -9.03 10.12
C CYS A 26 4.91 -8.21 8.84
N PHE A 27 4.14 -8.57 7.79
CA PHE A 27 4.11 -7.81 6.55
C PHE A 27 3.55 -6.39 6.75
N GLU A 28 2.47 -6.22 7.51
CA GLU A 28 1.89 -4.91 7.78
C GLU A 28 2.86 -4.01 8.56
N GLU A 29 3.58 -4.56 9.53
CA GLU A 29 4.66 -3.87 10.23
C GLU A 29 5.76 -3.40 9.27
N GLU A 30 6.18 -4.25 8.33
CA GLU A 30 7.15 -3.87 7.29
C GLU A 30 6.66 -2.75 6.39
N MET A 31 5.37 -2.75 6.02
CA MET A 31 4.75 -1.68 5.25
C MET A 31 4.68 -0.35 6.04
N ASN A 32 4.64 -0.43 7.37
CA ASN A 32 4.61 0.74 8.25
C ASN A 32 6.01 1.27 8.62
N ARG A 33 7.09 0.60 8.22
CA ARG A 33 8.46 1.10 8.45
C ARG A 33 8.75 2.34 7.61
N LYS A 34 9.46 3.30 8.21
CA LYS A 34 9.79 4.60 7.58
C LYS A 34 10.87 4.52 6.50
N ASP A 35 11.58 3.39 6.41
CA ASP A 35 12.72 3.16 5.52
C ASP A 35 12.32 2.74 4.09
N ASN A 36 11.01 2.64 3.81
CA ASN A 36 10.44 2.17 2.54
C ASN A 36 10.75 0.71 2.19
N ALA A 37 11.29 -0.11 3.11
CA ALA A 37 11.68 -1.48 2.80
C ALA A 37 10.51 -2.31 2.24
N GLY A 38 9.33 -2.24 2.89
CA GLY A 38 8.12 -2.93 2.41
C GLY A 38 7.70 -2.50 1.00
N TYR A 39 7.68 -1.20 0.71
CA TYR A 39 7.38 -0.70 -0.63
C TYR A 39 8.39 -1.15 -1.69
N GLN A 40 9.68 -1.23 -1.33
CA GLN A 40 10.72 -1.76 -2.25
C GLN A 40 10.53 -3.25 -2.53
N GLN A 41 10.07 -4.04 -1.54
CA GLN A 41 9.74 -5.44 -1.74
C GLN A 41 8.58 -5.61 -2.74
N ILE A 42 7.50 -4.84 -2.56
CA ILE A 42 6.36 -4.82 -3.50
C ILE A 42 6.82 -4.43 -4.91
N LEU A 43 7.64 -3.38 -5.05
CA LEU A 43 8.15 -2.94 -6.36
C LEU A 43 9.07 -3.98 -7.00
N THR A 44 9.96 -4.60 -6.22
CA THR A 44 10.84 -5.66 -6.70
C THR A 44 10.02 -6.84 -7.22
N LYS A 45 8.97 -7.21 -6.48
CA LYS A 45 8.03 -8.25 -6.88
C LYS A 45 7.31 -7.89 -8.18
N ALA A 46 6.79 -6.68 -8.29
CA ALA A 46 6.15 -6.18 -9.51
C ALA A 46 7.12 -6.20 -10.71
N PHE A 47 8.39 -5.86 -10.51
CA PHE A 47 9.40 -5.94 -11.57
C PHE A 47 9.74 -7.38 -11.96
N SER A 48 9.72 -8.33 -11.02
CA SER A 48 9.92 -9.75 -11.37
C SER A 48 8.75 -10.31 -12.18
N LEU A 49 7.51 -9.91 -11.86
CA LEU A 49 6.31 -10.38 -12.55
C LEU A 49 6.15 -9.68 -13.91
N VAL A 50 6.46 -8.39 -13.98
CA VAL A 50 6.34 -7.59 -15.20
C VAL A 50 7.62 -6.77 -15.40
N PRO A 51 8.69 -7.34 -15.98
CA PRO A 51 9.96 -6.63 -16.18
C PRO A 51 9.84 -5.34 -17.00
N LYS A 52 8.86 -5.28 -17.91
CA LYS A 52 8.54 -4.08 -18.69
C LYS A 52 8.05 -2.91 -17.82
N TYR A 53 7.44 -3.19 -16.67
CA TYR A 53 6.93 -2.17 -15.74
C TYR A 53 8.06 -1.28 -15.21
N GLN A 54 9.23 -1.87 -14.93
CA GLN A 54 10.41 -1.14 -14.48
C GLN A 54 10.82 -0.03 -15.46
N LYS A 55 10.72 -0.30 -16.78
CA LYS A 55 11.06 0.68 -17.81
C LYS A 55 10.06 1.84 -17.84
N ILE A 56 8.76 1.55 -17.70
CA ILE A 56 7.69 2.56 -17.67
C ILE A 56 7.83 3.47 -16.44
N ILE A 57 8.02 2.89 -15.26
CA ILE A 57 8.16 3.67 -14.02
C ILE A 57 9.39 4.58 -14.06
N ARG A 58 10.56 4.08 -14.50
CA ARG A 58 11.76 4.92 -14.66
C ARG A 58 11.52 6.10 -15.62
N LYS A 59 10.83 5.85 -16.74
CA LYS A 59 10.49 6.91 -17.70
C LYS A 59 9.56 7.96 -17.08
N ARG A 60 8.55 7.53 -16.32
CA ARG A 60 7.57 8.42 -15.67
C ARG A 60 8.18 9.27 -14.58
N VAL A 61 9.06 8.71 -13.75
CA VAL A 61 9.80 9.47 -12.74
C VAL A 61 10.60 10.60 -13.40
N ASN A 62 11.25 10.33 -14.53
CA ASN A 62 12.00 11.36 -15.27
C ASN A 62 11.10 12.42 -15.93
N GLN A 63 9.83 12.09 -16.22
CA GLN A 63 8.87 12.96 -16.89
C GLN A 63 7.92 13.68 -15.92
N ALA A 64 7.98 13.38 -14.61
CA ALA A 64 7.06 13.87 -13.58
C ALA A 64 5.56 13.68 -13.91
N SER A 65 5.22 12.71 -14.77
CA SER A 65 3.84 12.43 -15.22
C SER A 65 3.26 11.24 -14.45
N THR A 66 2.15 11.48 -13.74
CA THR A 66 1.52 10.48 -12.85
C THR A 66 0.01 10.37 -12.98
N GLU A 67 -0.64 11.19 -13.82
CA GLU A 67 -2.10 11.29 -13.87
C GLU A 67 -2.77 10.19 -14.70
N ASP A 68 -2.14 9.76 -15.80
CA ASP A 68 -2.63 8.66 -16.64
C ASP A 68 -1.90 7.36 -16.26
N VAL A 69 -2.65 6.29 -15.99
CA VAL A 69 -2.12 4.94 -15.71
C VAL A 69 -2.61 3.89 -16.71
N SER A 70 -3.28 4.30 -17.78
CA SER A 70 -3.85 3.39 -18.78
C SER A 70 -2.82 2.50 -19.47
N ASP A 71 -1.61 3.01 -19.74
CA ASP A 71 -0.47 2.25 -20.25
C ASP A 71 0.03 1.21 -19.24
N ILE A 72 -0.06 1.48 -17.93
CA ILE A 72 0.28 0.50 -16.89
C ILE A 72 -0.80 -0.59 -16.83
N GLU A 73 -2.08 -0.22 -16.86
CA GLU A 73 -3.20 -1.16 -16.87
C GLU A 73 -3.16 -2.07 -18.11
N THR A 74 -2.89 -1.48 -19.28
CA THR A 74 -2.68 -2.22 -20.53
C THR A 74 -1.49 -3.16 -20.41
N LEU A 75 -0.37 -2.67 -19.89
CA LEU A 75 0.82 -3.51 -19.70
C LEU A 75 0.53 -4.71 -18.80
N PHE A 76 -0.14 -4.51 -17.68
CA PHE A 76 -0.45 -5.60 -16.74
C PHE A 76 -1.40 -6.62 -17.35
N SER A 77 -2.36 -6.16 -18.16
CA SER A 77 -3.27 -7.02 -18.91
C SER A 77 -2.52 -7.87 -19.95
N GLU A 78 -1.61 -7.26 -20.71
CA GLU A 78 -0.81 -7.95 -21.74
C GLU A 78 0.19 -8.98 -21.19
N ASN A 79 0.62 -8.84 -19.94
CA ASN A 79 1.61 -9.73 -19.31
C ASN A 79 0.97 -10.77 -18.39
N ASN A 80 -0.34 -11.00 -18.48
CA ASN A 80 -1.08 -11.98 -17.67
C ASN A 80 -0.77 -11.87 -16.17
N LEU A 81 -0.66 -10.64 -15.65
CA LEU A 81 -0.26 -10.41 -14.26
C LEU A 81 -1.24 -11.06 -13.29
N ALA A 82 -2.54 -11.00 -13.58
CA ALA A 82 -3.57 -11.61 -12.73
C ALA A 82 -3.37 -13.12 -12.58
N GLU A 83 -3.12 -13.84 -13.69
CA GLU A 83 -2.86 -15.27 -13.69
C GLU A 83 -1.55 -15.60 -12.93
N SER A 84 -0.51 -14.79 -13.12
CA SER A 84 0.76 -14.96 -12.40
C SER A 84 0.60 -14.78 -10.88
N LEU A 85 -0.21 -13.81 -10.45
CA LEU A 85 -0.51 -13.58 -9.03
C LEU A 85 -1.36 -14.69 -8.43
N ILE A 86 -2.35 -15.20 -9.16
CA ILE A 86 -3.17 -16.35 -8.72
C ILE A 86 -2.30 -17.59 -8.57
N ASN A 87 -1.50 -17.91 -9.60
CA ASN A 87 -0.60 -19.06 -9.57
C ASN A 87 0.40 -18.97 -8.42
N GLU A 88 0.94 -17.78 -8.15
CA GLU A 88 1.87 -17.60 -7.03
C GLU A 88 1.16 -17.67 -5.67
N PHE A 89 -0.08 -17.18 -5.56
CA PHE A 89 -0.88 -17.32 -4.35
C PHE A 89 -1.20 -18.79 -4.05
N GLU A 90 -1.62 -19.56 -5.05
CA GLU A 90 -1.98 -20.97 -4.90
C GLU A 90 -0.77 -21.87 -4.61
N ASN A 91 0.40 -21.53 -5.18
CA ASN A 91 1.64 -22.29 -5.00
C ASN A 91 2.61 -21.61 -4.02
N SER A 92 2.10 -20.72 -3.14
CA SER A 92 2.94 -19.83 -2.36
C SER A 92 3.93 -20.62 -1.49
N SER A 93 5.22 -20.32 -1.62
CA SER A 93 6.20 -20.69 -0.61
C SER A 93 6.00 -19.82 0.64
N PRO A 94 6.43 -20.27 1.83
CA PRO A 94 6.37 -19.46 3.06
C PRO A 94 7.11 -18.10 2.96
N GLU A 95 7.99 -17.94 1.96
CA GLU A 95 8.74 -16.71 1.72
C GLU A 95 8.05 -15.76 0.72
N SER A 96 6.94 -16.16 0.10
CA SER A 96 6.24 -15.29 -0.84
C SER A 96 5.47 -14.20 -0.11
N ILE A 97 5.73 -12.95 -0.48
CA ILE A 97 4.95 -11.80 0.01
C ILE A 97 3.58 -11.68 -0.66
N VAL A 98 3.27 -12.47 -1.70
CA VAL A 98 2.06 -12.30 -2.51
C VAL A 98 0.78 -12.48 -1.71
N PRO A 99 0.61 -13.53 -0.88
CA PRO A 99 -0.58 -13.67 -0.06
C PRO A 99 -0.81 -12.51 0.91
N ALA A 100 0.24 -12.06 1.60
CA ALA A 100 0.18 -10.92 2.51
C ALA A 100 -0.11 -9.61 1.77
N MET A 101 0.57 -9.37 0.65
CA MET A 101 0.36 -8.21 -0.21
C MET A 101 -1.07 -8.13 -0.74
N LEU A 102 -1.63 -9.24 -1.24
CA LEU A 102 -3.01 -9.28 -1.73
C LEU A 102 -4.02 -9.06 -0.59
N SER A 103 -3.78 -9.67 0.57
CA SER A 103 -4.60 -9.45 1.77
C SER A 103 -4.61 -7.98 2.18
N TRP A 104 -3.44 -7.34 2.19
CA TRP A 104 -3.28 -5.92 2.50
C TRP A 104 -3.99 -5.03 1.48
N LEU A 105 -3.92 -5.35 0.19
CA LEU A 105 -4.57 -4.59 -0.89
C LEU A 105 -6.10 -4.69 -0.85
N TYR A 106 -6.65 -5.88 -0.60
CA TYR A 106 -8.11 -6.09 -0.62
C TYR A 106 -8.81 -5.81 0.71
N PHE A 107 -8.19 -6.17 1.83
CA PHE A 107 -8.83 -6.17 3.15
C PHE A 107 -8.09 -5.31 4.18
N GLY A 108 -6.80 -5.05 3.99
CA GLY A 108 -6.01 -4.17 4.85
C GLY A 108 -6.21 -2.68 4.58
N LYS A 109 -5.49 -1.83 5.35
CA LYS A 109 -5.49 -0.36 5.22
C LYS A 109 -4.50 0.15 4.17
N SER A 110 -4.31 -0.59 3.08
CA SER A 110 -3.27 -0.32 2.09
C SER A 110 -3.33 1.07 1.48
N PHE A 111 -4.51 1.49 1.04
CA PHE A 111 -4.72 2.81 0.45
C PHE A 111 -4.43 3.93 1.45
N GLU A 112 -4.93 3.79 2.69
CA GLU A 112 -4.68 4.73 3.78
C GLU A 112 -3.18 4.87 4.04
N ARG A 113 -2.47 3.74 4.18
CA ARG A 113 -1.00 3.74 4.39
C ARG A 113 -0.25 4.38 3.23
N MET A 114 -0.64 4.12 1.98
CA MET A 114 -0.05 4.78 0.80
C MET A 114 -0.26 6.30 0.83
N VAL A 115 -1.43 6.77 1.27
CA VAL A 115 -1.73 8.20 1.39
C VAL A 115 -0.97 8.84 2.55
N GLU A 116 -0.94 8.21 3.73
CA GLU A 116 -0.15 8.63 4.88
C GLU A 116 1.33 8.79 4.50
N ARG A 117 1.90 7.77 3.85
CA ARG A 117 3.29 7.82 3.37
C ARG A 117 3.52 8.94 2.37
N GLY A 118 2.57 9.18 1.47
CA GLY A 118 2.64 10.31 0.54
C GLY A 118 2.62 11.67 1.25
N GLU A 119 1.80 11.82 2.28
CA GLU A 119 1.74 13.02 3.11
C GLU A 119 3.02 13.23 3.93
N GLU A 120 3.64 12.16 4.44
CA GLU A 120 4.95 12.22 5.08
C GLU A 120 6.03 12.76 4.12
N ILE A 121 6.08 12.23 2.89
CA ILE A 121 7.00 12.70 1.84
C ILE A 121 6.75 14.20 1.55
N ARG A 122 5.48 14.61 1.47
CA ARG A 122 5.12 16.02 1.22
C ARG A 122 5.60 16.95 2.33
N ARG A 123 5.53 16.52 3.59
CA ARG A 123 5.87 17.31 4.78
C ARG A 123 7.34 17.23 5.19
N ASN A 124 8.05 16.21 4.75
CA ASN A 124 9.46 16.01 5.09
C ASN A 124 10.33 17.17 4.55
N PRO A 125 11.06 17.91 5.41
CA PRO A 125 11.94 18.98 4.97
C PRO A 125 13.06 18.49 4.04
N GLU A 126 13.54 17.25 4.23
CA GLU A 126 14.64 16.66 3.45
C GLU A 126 14.21 16.13 2.07
N THR A 127 12.90 16.03 1.81
CA THR A 127 12.38 15.58 0.51
C THR A 127 12.52 16.69 -0.54
N THR A 128 12.98 16.30 -1.73
CA THR A 128 13.22 17.24 -2.84
C THR A 128 11.93 17.87 -3.35
N PHE A 129 12.04 19.06 -3.93
CA PHE A 129 10.88 19.75 -4.51
C PHE A 129 10.19 18.93 -5.60
N ALA A 130 10.97 18.25 -6.46
CA ALA A 130 10.43 17.40 -7.51
C ALA A 130 9.60 16.24 -6.94
N GLU A 131 10.09 15.56 -5.90
CA GLU A 131 9.34 14.49 -5.22
C GLU A 131 8.04 15.01 -4.60
N LYS A 132 8.04 16.21 -4.01
CA LYS A 132 6.83 16.85 -3.45
C LYS A 132 5.78 17.17 -4.53
N ILE A 133 6.24 17.60 -5.71
CA ILE A 133 5.36 17.85 -6.85
C ILE A 133 4.78 16.54 -7.39
N VAL A 134 5.57 15.47 -7.45
CA VAL A 134 5.14 14.16 -7.96
C VAL A 134 4.21 13.43 -6.99
N ILE A 135 4.43 13.54 -5.67
CA ILE A 135 3.65 12.76 -4.69
C ILE A 135 2.20 13.27 -4.56
N SER A 136 1.98 14.57 -4.76
CA SER A 136 0.65 15.20 -4.64
C SER A 136 -0.40 14.61 -5.63
N PRO A 137 -0.13 14.51 -6.94
CA PRO A 137 -1.03 13.83 -7.88
C PRO A 137 -1.13 12.32 -7.62
N VAL A 138 -0.07 11.66 -7.13
CA VAL A 138 -0.13 10.23 -6.76
C VAL A 138 -1.12 9.99 -5.62
N ILE A 139 -1.10 10.81 -4.57
CA ILE A 139 -2.07 10.71 -3.46
C ILE A 139 -3.51 10.84 -4.00
N LYS A 140 -3.75 11.82 -4.88
CA LYS A 140 -5.08 12.02 -5.49
C LYS A 140 -5.51 10.81 -6.32
N LEU A 141 -4.58 10.23 -7.09
CA LEU A 141 -4.82 9.04 -7.90
C LEU A 141 -5.18 7.83 -7.03
N VAL A 142 -4.43 7.58 -5.96
CA VAL A 142 -4.68 6.46 -5.01
C VAL A 142 -6.08 6.58 -4.41
N ILE A 143 -6.45 7.76 -3.93
CA ILE A 143 -7.80 8.02 -3.39
C ILE A 143 -8.87 7.81 -4.47
N ALA A 144 -8.71 8.43 -5.64
CA ALA A 144 -9.68 8.32 -6.73
C ALA A 144 -9.87 6.87 -7.19
N ARG A 145 -8.77 6.12 -7.32
CA ARG A 145 -8.81 4.71 -7.73
C ARG A 145 -9.47 3.82 -6.70
N SER A 146 -9.15 3.99 -5.40
CA SER A 146 -9.79 3.22 -4.32
C SER A 146 -11.32 3.33 -4.35
N ILE A 147 -11.84 4.54 -4.66
CA ILE A 147 -13.28 4.79 -4.79
C ILE A 147 -13.84 4.19 -6.09
N SER A 148 -13.14 4.40 -7.22
CA SER A 148 -13.60 3.87 -8.52
C SER A 148 -13.69 2.35 -8.55
N LEU A 149 -12.83 1.67 -7.79
CA LEU A 149 -12.80 0.22 -7.65
C LEU A 149 -13.79 -0.30 -6.58
N GLY A 150 -14.49 0.59 -5.88
CA GLY A 150 -15.41 0.22 -4.79
C GLY A 150 -14.72 -0.35 -3.56
N LEU A 151 -13.40 -0.19 -3.43
CA LEU A 151 -12.62 -0.67 -2.28
C LEU A 151 -12.71 0.28 -1.10
N ARG A 152 -13.01 1.55 -1.34
CA ARG A 152 -13.27 2.59 -0.34
C ARG A 152 -14.42 3.50 -0.74
N THR A 153 -15.05 4.13 0.24
CA THR A 153 -16.05 5.17 0.04
C THR A 153 -15.48 6.55 0.32
N LYS A 154 -16.21 7.61 -0.05
CA LYS A 154 -15.85 8.97 0.35
C LYS A 154 -15.89 9.16 1.89
N ALA A 155 -16.81 8.47 2.56
CA ALA A 155 -16.95 8.54 4.01
C ALA A 155 -15.73 7.92 4.72
N ASP A 156 -15.25 6.78 4.23
CA ASP A 156 -14.04 6.12 4.76
C ASP A 156 -12.84 7.09 4.73
N TRP A 157 -12.69 7.84 3.63
CA TRP A 157 -11.63 8.83 3.48
C TRP A 157 -11.82 10.09 4.34
N GLU A 158 -13.06 10.46 4.65
CA GLU A 158 -13.36 11.58 5.54
C GLU A 158 -13.06 11.20 6.98
N GLU A 159 -13.52 10.02 7.43
CA GLU A 159 -13.16 9.45 8.73
C GLU A 159 -11.64 9.32 8.89
N HIS A 160 -10.95 8.77 7.89
CA HIS A 160 -9.50 8.65 7.92
C HIS A 160 -8.79 10.02 8.07
N ARG A 161 -9.27 11.05 7.38
CA ARG A 161 -8.72 12.42 7.52
C ARG A 161 -8.95 12.99 8.91
N GLU A 162 -10.12 12.76 9.50
CA GLU A 162 -10.40 13.20 10.86
C GLU A 162 -9.50 12.47 11.87
N LEU A 163 -9.30 11.16 11.71
CA LEU A 163 -8.35 10.39 12.52
C LEU A 163 -6.92 10.93 12.41
N MET A 164 -6.46 11.28 11.20
CA MET A 164 -5.14 11.89 11.00
C MET A 164 -5.01 13.24 11.73
N LYS A 165 -6.02 14.11 11.64
CA LYS A 165 -6.02 15.40 12.38
C LYS A 165 -6.01 15.19 13.90
N LEU A 166 -6.77 14.20 14.39
CA LEU A 166 -6.81 13.87 15.81
C LEU A 166 -5.47 13.32 16.28
N ALA A 167 -4.83 12.45 15.51
CA ALA A 167 -3.50 11.92 15.81
C ALA A 167 -2.43 13.03 15.87
N GLU A 168 -2.59 14.06 15.05
CA GLU A 168 -1.74 15.25 15.03
C GLU A 168 -2.11 16.30 16.10
N SER A 169 -3.23 16.11 16.81
CA SER A 169 -3.65 17.03 17.87
C SER A 169 -2.70 16.98 19.07
N GLU A 170 -2.47 18.13 19.72
CA GLU A 170 -1.57 18.25 20.87
C GLU A 170 -1.90 17.23 21.98
N ASN A 171 -3.18 16.94 22.19
CA ASN A 171 -3.64 16.01 23.22
C ASN A 171 -3.17 14.56 22.97
N VAL A 172 -3.22 14.08 21.73
CA VAL A 172 -2.78 12.72 21.39
C VAL A 172 -1.26 12.61 21.44
N ILE A 173 -0.55 13.64 21.00
CA ILE A 173 0.91 13.71 21.09
C ILE A 173 1.37 13.67 22.56
N ILE A 174 0.67 14.37 23.45
CA ILE A 174 0.94 14.33 24.90
C ILE A 174 0.72 12.91 25.45
N ILE A 175 -0.38 12.25 25.09
CA ILE A 175 -0.67 10.87 25.54
C ILE A 175 0.39 9.90 25.02
N GLN A 176 0.80 9.99 23.75
CA GLN A 176 1.88 9.16 23.19
C GLN A 176 3.21 9.37 23.90
N LYS A 177 3.56 10.63 24.23
CA LYS A 177 4.77 10.94 25.02
C LYS A 177 4.70 10.37 26.43
N LEU A 178 3.55 10.44 27.09
CA LEU A 178 3.34 9.86 28.42
C LEU A 178 3.44 8.32 28.41
N LEU A 179 2.88 7.66 27.39
CA LEU A 179 2.98 6.21 27.21
C LEU A 179 4.42 5.77 26.95
N LEU A 180 5.16 6.49 26.09
CA LEU A 180 6.58 6.22 25.87
C LEU A 180 7.40 6.39 27.15
N LEU A 181 7.16 7.47 27.92
CA LEU A 181 7.81 7.70 29.21
C LEU A 181 7.54 6.54 30.18
N TYR A 182 6.29 6.09 30.28
CA TYR A 182 5.90 4.96 31.12
C TYR A 182 6.60 3.66 30.69
N CYS A 183 6.62 3.33 29.40
CA CYS A 183 7.30 2.14 28.89
C CYS A 183 8.80 2.17 29.21
N THR A 184 9.47 3.33 29.02
CA THR A 184 10.90 3.49 29.37
C THR A 184 11.19 3.39 30.85
N LEU A 185 10.27 3.84 31.72
CA LEU A 185 10.41 3.75 33.17
C LEU A 185 10.11 2.35 33.71
N SER A 186 9.25 1.57 33.04
CA SER A 186 8.96 0.19 33.42
C SER A 186 10.02 -0.82 32.97
N ALA A 187 10.86 -0.43 32.01
CA ALA A 187 11.95 -1.26 31.46
C ALA A 187 13.32 -0.99 32.12
N ALA A 188 13.37 -0.11 33.13
CA ALA A 188 14.56 0.23 33.93
C ALA A 188 14.42 -0.33 35.36
#